data_AF-E2AYQ0-F1
#
_entry.id   AF-E2AYQ0-F1
#
_cell.length_a   1.000
_cell.length_b   1.000
_cell.length_c   1.000
_cell.angle_alpha   90.00
_cell.angle_beta   90.00
_cell.angle_gamma   90.00
#
_symmetry.space_group_name_H-M   'P 1'
#
loop_
_entity.id
_entity.type
_entity.pdbx_description
1 polymer ?
#
loop_
_entity_poly.entity_id
_entity_poly.type
_entity_poly.pdbx_seq_one_letter_code
_entity_poly.pdbx_strand_id
1 'polypeptide(L)'
;MELGKVGHKNQIKYSNLLPLNQLWLSYIRKVLGVESFTSIPENSNNPNWENVNQQLIKADFHGAKISIEKSKCPTLVGLTGIVIQDTKNTFRICGLDNVIRTIPKDVVKIHIHLDNGVILKAFGRQLRIRPVERAVKKFKNTRIVQL
;
A
#
# COMPACT_ATOMS: atom_id res chain seq x y z
N MET A 1 40.77 -8.38 3.65
CA MET A 1 40.03 -7.56 2.68
C MET A 1 38.82 -6.99 3.41
N GLU A 2 39.02 -5.84 4.05
CA GLU A 2 37.98 -5.17 4.85
C GLU A 2 36.97 -4.50 3.89
N LEU A 3 35.74 -5.00 3.89
CA LEU A 3 34.65 -4.35 3.17
C LEU A 3 34.24 -3.09 3.96
N GLY A 4 34.54 -1.94 3.38
CA GLY A 4 34.31 -0.62 3.94
C GLY A 4 32.89 -0.44 4.49
N LYS A 5 32.81 0.03 5.73
CA LYS A 5 31.58 0.55 6.34
C LYS A 5 31.16 1.81 5.58
N VAL A 6 30.35 1.63 4.54
CA VAL A 6 29.72 2.73 3.80
C VAL A 6 28.62 3.35 4.68
N GLY A 7 29.00 4.43 5.37
CA GLY A 7 28.14 5.55 5.79
C GLY A 7 27.01 5.24 6.77
N HIS A 8 27.07 5.86 7.95
CA HIS A 8 25.88 6.16 8.76
C HIS A 8 24.91 7.05 7.97
N LYS A 9 24.12 6.46 7.07
CA LYS A 9 22.92 7.10 6.53
C LYS A 9 21.94 7.19 7.69
N ASN A 10 21.42 8.38 7.98
CA ASN A 10 20.28 8.57 8.88
C ASN A 10 19.24 7.49 8.61
N GLN A 11 19.19 6.48 9.48
CA GLN A 11 18.30 5.34 9.31
C GLN A 11 16.88 5.89 9.56
N ILE A 12 16.05 5.91 8.52
CA ILE A 12 14.67 6.36 8.62
C ILE A 12 13.98 5.47 9.65
N LYS A 13 13.64 6.05 10.81
CA LYS A 13 12.89 5.37 11.86
C LYS A 13 11.41 5.35 11.52
N TYR A 14 10.72 4.29 11.93
CA TYR A 14 9.28 4.14 11.76
C TYR A 14 8.51 5.32 12.36
N SER A 15 8.91 5.78 13.54
CA SER A 15 8.31 6.93 14.24
C SER A 15 8.26 8.18 13.38
N ASN A 16 9.29 8.41 12.56
CA ASN A 16 9.42 9.60 11.72
C ASN A 16 8.43 9.58 10.55
N LEU A 17 7.85 8.42 10.24
CA LEU A 17 6.90 8.22 9.15
C LEU A 17 5.44 8.29 9.62
N LEU A 18 5.18 8.36 10.93
CA LEU A 18 3.81 8.52 11.44
C LEU A 18 3.12 9.78 10.90
N PRO A 19 3.76 10.97 10.85
CA PRO A 19 3.13 12.14 10.24
C PRO A 19 2.85 11.95 8.74
N LEU A 20 3.72 11.23 8.02
CA LEU A 20 3.51 10.90 6.61
C LEU A 20 2.28 10.00 6.44
N ASN A 21 2.07 9.04 7.34
CA ASN A 21 0.87 8.22 7.32
C ASN A 21 -0.41 9.02 7.58
N GLN A 22 -0.38 9.97 8.53
CA GLN A 22 -1.50 10.88 8.78
C GLN A 22 -1.85 11.75 7.57
N LEU A 23 -0.82 12.25 6.87
CA LEU A 23 -1.01 12.97 5.61
C LEU A 23 -1.65 12.08 4.53
N TRP A 24 -1.18 10.84 4.41
CA TRP A 24 -1.73 9.87 3.47
C TRP A 24 -3.19 9.51 3.77
N LEU A 25 -3.57 9.37 5.04
CA LEU A 25 -4.96 9.14 5.46
C LEU A 25 -5.86 10.31 5.08
N SER A 26 -5.39 11.54 5.28
CA SER A 26 -6.11 12.75 4.86
C SER A 26 -6.26 12.83 3.34
N TYR A 27 -5.21 12.45 2.60
CA TYR A 27 -5.23 12.38 1.14
C TYR A 27 -6.24 11.35 0.64
N ILE A 28 -6.17 10.10 1.13
CA ILE A 28 -7.02 9.03 0.60
C ILE A 28 -8.50 9.27 0.96
N ARG A 29 -8.77 9.91 2.10
CA ARG A 29 -10.12 10.36 2.48
C ARG A 29 -10.71 11.33 1.46
N LYS A 30 -9.92 12.30 1.00
CA LYS A 30 -10.31 13.26 -0.06
C LYS A 30 -10.48 12.56 -1.41
N VAL A 31 -9.59 11.63 -1.76
CA VAL A 31 -9.68 10.87 -3.02
C VAL A 31 -10.99 10.08 -3.08
N LEU A 32 -11.34 9.42 -1.97
CA LEU A 32 -12.56 8.60 -1.87
C LEU A 32 -13.84 9.41 -1.68
N GLY A 33 -13.73 10.71 -1.37
CA GLY A 33 -14.88 11.57 -1.09
C GLY A 33 -15.69 11.12 0.13
N VAL A 34 -15.02 10.54 1.14
CA VAL A 34 -15.68 10.03 2.36
C VAL A 34 -15.32 10.87 3.57
N GLU A 35 -16.26 11.10 4.49
CA GLU A 35 -15.95 11.75 5.77
C GLU A 35 -15.38 10.76 6.78
N SER A 36 -15.78 9.49 6.72
CA SER A 36 -15.28 8.39 7.54
C SER A 36 -15.00 7.18 6.67
N PHE A 37 -13.93 6.43 6.96
CA PHE A 37 -13.64 5.20 6.23
C PHE A 37 -14.65 4.08 6.50
N THR A 38 -15.46 4.19 7.55
CA THR A 38 -16.55 3.25 7.84
C THR A 38 -17.70 3.35 6.85
N SER A 39 -17.79 4.42 6.04
CA SER A 39 -18.78 4.54 4.97
C SER A 39 -18.31 3.92 3.65
N ILE A 40 -17.06 3.42 3.60
CA ILE A 40 -16.57 2.69 2.42
C ILE A 40 -17.42 1.43 2.25
N PRO A 41 -17.93 1.13 1.04
CA PRO A 41 -18.76 -0.05 0.85
C PRO A 41 -17.99 -1.34 1.12
N GLU A 42 -18.63 -2.27 1.83
CA GLU A 42 -17.99 -3.54 2.23
C GLU A 42 -17.99 -4.60 1.11
N ASN A 43 -18.94 -4.50 0.17
CA ASN A 43 -19.12 -5.49 -0.88
C ASN A 43 -19.66 -4.88 -2.18
N SER A 44 -19.65 -5.71 -3.23
CA SER A 44 -20.03 -5.32 -4.60
C SER A 44 -21.51 -5.03 -4.82
N ASN A 45 -22.38 -5.27 -3.84
CA ASN A 45 -23.81 -4.95 -3.95
C ASN A 45 -24.08 -3.45 -3.83
N ASN A 46 -23.13 -2.68 -3.30
CA ASN A 46 -23.26 -1.23 -3.21
C ASN A 46 -22.91 -0.56 -4.56
N PRO A 47 -23.75 0.36 -5.08
CA PRO A 47 -23.51 1.00 -6.38
C PRO A 47 -22.20 1.80 -6.43
N ASN A 48 -21.69 2.28 -5.29
CA ASN A 48 -20.45 3.05 -5.21
C ASN A 48 -19.19 2.15 -5.13
N TRP A 49 -19.33 0.82 -5.00
CA TRP A 49 -18.22 -0.12 -4.86
C TRP A 49 -17.21 -0.02 -6.01
N GLU A 50 -17.69 0.03 -7.24
CA GLU A 50 -16.82 0.08 -8.43
C GLU A 50 -16.06 1.41 -8.49
N ASN A 51 -16.73 2.53 -8.21
CA ASN A 51 -16.12 3.86 -8.21
C ASN A 51 -15.01 3.97 -7.15
N VAL A 52 -15.29 3.50 -5.93
CA VAL A 52 -14.28 3.45 -4.84
C VAL A 52 -13.08 2.58 -5.25
N ASN A 53 -13.32 1.39 -5.81
CA ASN A 53 -12.23 0.51 -6.25
C ASN A 53 -11.38 1.15 -7.35
N GLN A 54 -12.00 1.83 -8.32
CA GLN A 54 -11.27 2.52 -9.37
C GLN A 54 -10.40 3.66 -8.82
N GLN A 55 -10.91 4.41 -7.84
CA GLN A 55 -10.13 5.46 -7.18
C GLN A 55 -8.97 4.88 -6.36
N LEU A 56 -9.19 3.81 -5.60
CA LEU A 56 -8.14 3.10 -4.85
C LEU A 56 -7.05 2.56 -5.78
N ILE A 57 -7.44 1.92 -6.87
CA ILE A 57 -6.51 1.40 -7.88
C ILE A 57 -5.73 2.52 -8.56
N LYS A 58 -6.19 3.78 -8.51
CA LYS A 58 -5.51 4.97 -9.08
C LYS A 58 -4.64 5.73 -8.09
N ALA A 59 -4.88 5.57 -6.80
CA ALA A 59 -4.25 6.33 -5.75
C ALA A 59 -2.73 6.07 -5.63
N ASP A 60 -2.04 7.04 -5.03
CA ASP A 60 -0.68 6.86 -4.51
C ASP A 60 -0.75 6.15 -3.15
N PHE A 61 0.22 5.28 -2.87
CA PHE A 61 0.34 4.56 -1.60
C PHE A 61 1.60 4.95 -0.81
N HIS A 62 2.35 5.98 -1.22
CA HIS A 62 3.43 6.53 -0.42
C HIS A 62 2.87 7.13 0.88
N GLY A 63 3.30 6.60 2.03
CA GLY A 63 2.74 6.91 3.35
C GLY A 63 1.65 5.94 3.82
N ALA A 64 1.16 5.03 2.98
CA ALA A 64 0.19 4.02 3.40
C ALA A 64 0.83 3.04 4.40
N LYS A 65 0.11 2.75 5.49
CA LYS A 65 0.45 1.64 6.39
C LYS A 65 -0.11 0.35 5.82
N ILE A 66 0.74 -0.63 5.58
CA ILE A 66 0.35 -1.92 5.00
C ILE A 66 0.87 -3.09 5.82
N SER A 67 0.19 -4.23 5.74
CA SER A 67 0.68 -5.53 6.18
C SER A 67 0.48 -6.60 5.11
N ILE A 68 1.32 -7.63 5.13
CA ILE A 68 1.25 -8.73 4.16
C ILE A 68 0.39 -9.86 4.73
N GLU A 69 -0.80 -10.06 4.17
CA GLU A 69 -1.74 -11.11 4.57
C GLU A 69 -1.33 -12.48 4.02
N LYS A 70 -1.02 -12.54 2.72
CA LYS A 70 -0.60 -13.76 2.02
C LYS A 70 0.50 -13.44 1.02
N SER A 71 1.40 -14.39 0.82
CA SER A 71 2.50 -14.26 -0.13
C SER A 71 2.92 -15.62 -0.68
N LYS A 72 3.40 -15.67 -1.93
CA LYS A 72 4.10 -16.87 -2.46
C LYS A 72 5.41 -17.15 -1.74
N CYS A 73 6.01 -16.11 -1.16
CA CYS A 73 7.21 -16.21 -0.33
C CYS A 73 6.79 -16.11 1.15
N PRO A 74 6.86 -17.20 1.93
CA PRO A 74 6.37 -17.23 3.32
C PRO A 74 7.05 -16.22 4.23
N THR A 75 8.31 -15.87 3.99
CA THR A 75 9.08 -14.91 4.79
C THR A 75 8.53 -13.47 4.72
N LEU A 76 7.66 -13.17 3.74
CA LEU A 76 7.01 -11.88 3.62
C LEU A 76 5.74 -11.77 4.45
N VAL A 77 5.10 -12.89 4.81
CA VAL A 77 3.82 -12.90 5.53
C VAL A 77 4.00 -12.29 6.92
N GLY A 78 3.06 -11.44 7.31
CA GLY A 78 3.09 -10.74 8.62
C GLY A 78 3.97 -9.49 8.65
N LEU A 79 4.82 -9.25 7.64
CA LEU A 79 5.55 -7.99 7.54
C LEU A 79 4.57 -6.82 7.52
N THR A 80 4.85 -5.82 8.35
CA THR A 80 4.01 -4.64 8.53
C THR A 80 4.89 -3.39 8.53
N GLY A 81 4.44 -2.32 7.88
CA GLY A 81 5.22 -1.09 7.80
C GLY A 81 4.53 0.03 7.05
N ILE A 82 5.18 1.20 7.02
CA ILE A 82 4.74 2.36 6.23
C ILE A 82 5.51 2.36 4.91
N VAL A 83 4.78 2.51 3.80
CA VAL A 83 5.36 2.60 2.46
C VAL A 83 6.14 3.89 2.31
N ILE A 84 7.44 3.79 2.09
CA ILE A 84 8.34 4.91 1.80
C ILE A 84 8.59 5.08 0.30
N GLN A 85 8.24 4.10 -0.52
CA GLN A 85 8.38 4.20 -1.97
C GLN A 85 7.39 3.26 -2.67
N ASP A 86 6.53 3.82 -3.52
CA ASP A 86 5.69 3.08 -4.46
C ASP A 86 6.37 3.11 -5.84
N THR A 87 6.80 1.95 -6.33
CA THR A 87 7.32 1.80 -7.70
C THR A 87 6.42 0.90 -8.54
N LYS A 88 6.74 0.75 -9.83
CA LYS A 88 5.99 -0.12 -10.75
C LYS A 88 5.78 -1.54 -10.19
N ASN A 89 6.81 -2.14 -9.60
CA ASN A 89 6.80 -3.56 -9.25
C ASN A 89 6.92 -3.82 -7.74
N THR A 90 7.36 -2.84 -6.95
CA THR A 90 7.68 -3.03 -5.55
C THR A 90 7.12 -1.93 -4.68
N PHE A 91 6.84 -2.28 -3.42
CA PHE A 91 6.76 -1.33 -2.33
C PHE A 91 8.05 -1.42 -1.51
N ARG A 92 8.63 -0.29 -1.14
CA ARG A 92 9.60 -0.26 -0.05
C ARG A 92 8.88 0.20 1.19
N ILE A 93 8.93 -0.60 2.26
CA ILE A 93 8.29 -0.31 3.53
C ILE A 93 9.36 -0.13 4.61
N CYS A 94 9.12 0.75 5.57
CA CYS A 94 9.85 0.78 6.83
C CYS A 94 9.02 0.04 7.88
N GLY A 95 9.58 -1.04 8.44
CA GLY A 95 8.94 -1.83 9.49
C GLY A 95 9.03 -1.16 10.86
N LEU A 96 8.26 -1.69 11.82
CA LEU A 96 8.30 -1.26 13.23
C LEU A 96 9.69 -1.44 13.87
N ASP A 97 10.48 -2.36 13.32
CA ASP A 97 11.88 -2.63 13.66
C ASP A 97 12.87 -1.61 13.08
N ASN A 98 12.39 -0.55 12.41
CA ASN A 98 13.19 0.44 11.68
C ASN A 98 14.02 -0.17 10.53
N VAL A 99 13.62 -1.34 10.03
CA VAL A 99 14.26 -1.99 8.89
C VAL A 99 13.46 -1.70 7.63
N ILE A 100 14.16 -1.25 6.59
CA ILE A 100 13.56 -1.02 5.29
C ILE A 100 13.56 -2.34 4.50
N ARG A 101 12.38 -2.77 4.06
CA ARG A 101 12.18 -4.01 3.31
C ARG A 101 11.56 -3.70 1.96
N THR A 102 12.00 -4.40 0.92
CA THR A 102 11.43 -4.29 -0.43
C THR A 102 10.47 -5.45 -0.67
N ILE A 103 9.19 -5.13 -0.91
CA ILE A 103 8.12 -6.09 -1.11
C ILE A 103 7.75 -6.13 -2.60
N PRO A 104 7.94 -7.27 -3.29
CA PRO A 104 7.45 -7.45 -4.65
C PRO A 104 5.93 -7.56 -4.69
N LYS A 105 5.28 -6.70 -5.47
CA LYS A 105 3.81 -6.59 -5.52
C LYS A 105 3.11 -7.81 -6.12
N ASP A 106 3.74 -8.47 -7.09
CA ASP A 106 3.11 -9.53 -7.90
C ASP A 106 2.82 -10.82 -7.11
N VAL A 107 3.41 -10.95 -5.93
CA VAL A 107 3.37 -12.20 -5.15
C VAL A 107 2.63 -12.05 -3.82
N VAL A 108 2.02 -10.89 -3.54
CA VAL A 108 1.43 -10.58 -2.23
C VAL A 108 -0.06 -10.20 -2.32
N LYS A 109 -0.83 -10.60 -1.31
CA LYS A 109 -2.05 -9.92 -0.87
C LYS A 109 -1.71 -9.05 0.32
N ILE A 110 -2.18 -7.81 0.28
CA ILE A 110 -1.88 -6.82 1.31
C ILE A 110 -3.16 -6.34 1.98
N HIS A 111 -3.02 -6.01 3.25
CA HIS A 111 -3.97 -5.20 3.99
C HIS A 111 -3.44 -3.77 4.04
N ILE A 112 -4.30 -2.81 3.72
CA ILE A 112 -4.03 -1.38 3.84
C ILE A 112 -4.84 -0.88 5.04
N HIS A 113 -4.14 -0.35 6.04
CA HIS A 113 -4.71 0.06 7.31
C HIS A 113 -5.16 1.52 7.24
N LEU A 114 -6.45 1.75 7.50
CA LEU A 114 -7.06 3.06 7.61
C LEU A 114 -7.38 3.38 9.08
N ASP A 115 -7.97 4.55 9.33
CA ASP A 115 -8.44 4.91 10.68
C ASP A 115 -9.65 4.07 11.11
N ASN A 116 -9.93 4.07 12.41
CA ASN A 116 -11.07 3.39 13.02
C ASN A 116 -11.12 1.86 12.76
N GLY A 117 -9.95 1.24 12.52
CA GLY A 117 -9.83 -0.20 12.32
C GLY A 117 -10.29 -0.69 10.95
N VAL A 118 -10.59 0.20 10.01
CA VAL A 118 -10.98 -0.18 8.65
C VAL A 118 -9.75 -0.71 7.89
N ILE A 119 -9.91 -1.89 7.28
CA ILE A 119 -8.84 -2.54 6.51
C ILE A 119 -9.32 -2.79 5.09
N LEU A 120 -8.60 -2.22 4.12
CA LEU A 120 -8.81 -2.53 2.71
C LEU A 120 -7.91 -3.69 2.29
N LYS A 121 -8.46 -4.64 1.52
CA LYS A 121 -7.73 -5.79 1.01
C LYS A 121 -7.44 -5.59 -0.47
N ALA A 122 -6.18 -5.76 -0.87
CA ALA A 122 -5.77 -5.62 -2.26
C ALA A 122 -4.81 -6.74 -2.68
N PHE A 123 -4.89 -7.14 -3.95
CA PHE A 123 -3.83 -7.93 -4.56
C PHE A 123 -2.73 -6.97 -5.01
N GLY A 124 -1.50 -7.16 -4.53
CA GLY A 124 -0.39 -6.29 -4.92
C GLY A 124 -0.20 -6.25 -6.44
N ARG A 125 -0.48 -7.35 -7.14
CA ARG A 125 -0.46 -7.44 -8.61
C ARG A 125 -1.31 -6.37 -9.31
N GLN A 126 -2.44 -5.97 -8.73
CA GLN A 126 -3.30 -4.92 -9.29
C GLN A 126 -2.63 -3.53 -9.20
N LEU A 127 -1.73 -3.35 -8.24
CA LEU A 127 -0.95 -2.12 -8.02
C LEU A 127 0.38 -2.11 -8.79
N ARG A 128 0.58 -3.06 -9.72
CA ARG A 128 1.82 -3.22 -10.52
C ARG A 128 1.90 -2.24 -11.71
N ILE A 129 1.70 -0.96 -11.44
CA ILE A 129 1.78 0.15 -12.40
C ILE A 129 2.44 1.33 -11.66
N ARG A 130 3.26 2.12 -12.36
CA ARG A 130 3.87 3.32 -11.76
C ARG A 130 2.77 4.26 -11.27
N PRO A 131 2.88 4.90 -10.10
CA PRO A 131 1.84 5.81 -9.59
C PRO A 131 1.38 6.86 -10.60
N VAL A 132 2.33 7.50 -11.31
CA VAL A 132 2.03 8.47 -12.39
C VAL A 132 1.20 7.87 -13.52
N GLU A 133 1.55 6.65 -13.97
CA GLU A 133 0.82 5.97 -15.04
C GLU A 133 -0.55 5.49 -14.56
N ARG A 134 -0.66 5.15 -13.29
CA ARG A 134 -1.85 4.61 -12.64
C ARG A 134 -2.95 5.67 -12.57
N ALA A 135 -2.61 6.91 -12.22
CA ALA A 135 -3.55 8.03 -12.13
C ALA A 135 -4.33 8.28 -13.45
N VAL A 136 -3.68 8.07 -14.60
CA VAL A 136 -4.26 8.36 -15.92
C VAL A 136 -4.83 7.13 -16.64
N LYS A 137 -4.62 5.91 -16.10
CA LYS A 137 -4.99 4.67 -16.78
C LYS A 137 -6.49 4.38 -16.68
N LYS A 138 -7.10 4.03 -17.82
CA LYS A 138 -8.42 3.40 -17.88
C LYS A 138 -8.27 1.90 -17.65
N PHE A 139 -8.71 1.40 -16.49
CA PHE A 139 -8.67 -0.02 -16.18
C PHE A 139 -9.83 -0.72 -16.90
N LYS A 140 -9.53 -1.75 -17.69
CA LYS A 140 -10.52 -2.67 -18.24
C LYS A 140 -10.62 -3.87 -17.31
N ASN A 141 -11.84 -4.27 -16.97
CA ASN A 141 -12.10 -5.37 -16.06
C ASN A 141 -11.68 -6.69 -16.75
N THR A 142 -10.46 -7.16 -16.51
CA THR A 142 -10.01 -8.41 -17.10
C THR A 142 -9.00 -9.11 -16.19
N ARG A 143 -9.35 -10.36 -15.86
CA ARG A 143 -8.61 -11.45 -15.20
C ARG A 143 -9.00 -11.71 -13.75
N ILE A 144 -9.44 -12.94 -13.52
CA ILE A 144 -9.49 -13.58 -12.20
C ILE A 144 -8.09 -13.57 -11.62
N VAL A 145 -7.89 -12.87 -10.50
CA VAL A 145 -6.59 -12.79 -9.83
C VAL A 145 -6.51 -13.91 -8.81
N GLN A 146 -5.78 -14.97 -9.15
CA GLN A 146 -5.36 -15.99 -8.20
C GLN A 146 -3.99 -15.63 -7.64
N LEU A 147 -3.80 -15.87 -6.34
CA LEU A 147 -2.45 -15.91 -5.76
C LEU A 147 -1.79 -17.21 -6.16
#